data_AF-A0A0E0LZN9-F1
#
_entry.id   AF-A0A0E0LZN9-F1
#
_cell.length_a   1.000
_cell.length_b   1.000
_cell.length_c   1.000
_cell.angle_alpha   90.00
_cell.angle_beta   90.00
_cell.angle_gamma   90.00
#
_symmetry.space_group_name_H-M   'P 1'
#
loop_
_entity.id
_entity.type
_entity.pdbx_description
1 polymer ?
#
loop_
_entity_poly.entity_id
_entity_poly.type
_entity_poly.pdbx_seq_one_letter_code
_entity_poly.pdbx_strand_id
1 'polypeptide(L)'
;MSISRNNIDAEIDAAFAAGAMPPEWRPRLLASGMNNNDVNVTATAIADTHRILQDTWWSNENVVFEAAGVLGTLFIFASAIIFRKTTGLTLTLFIWGLLPLAAAFLLVVLDGCERGRARLIRDVARKVLENFPLPPV
;
A
#
# COMPACT_ATOMS: atom_id res chain seq x y z
N MET A 1 13.06 28.01 18.02
CA MET A 1 11.85 27.45 18.66
C MET A 1 11.59 26.08 18.02
N SER A 2 11.85 24.99 18.74
CA SER A 2 11.85 23.60 18.23
C SER A 2 10.57 22.82 18.57
N ILE A 3 9.48 23.51 18.91
CA ILE A 3 8.22 22.89 19.36
C ILE A 3 7.44 22.23 18.20
N SER A 4 7.78 22.51 16.94
CA SER A 4 6.80 22.30 15.86
C SER A 4 6.89 20.97 15.08
N ARG A 5 8.06 20.35 14.90
CA ARG A 5 8.19 19.25 13.92
C ARG A 5 7.79 17.87 14.48
N ASN A 6 8.25 17.55 15.69
CA ASN A 6 7.94 16.26 16.33
C ASN A 6 6.44 16.09 16.61
N ASN A 7 5.71 17.20 16.85
CA ASN A 7 4.26 17.14 17.06
C ASN A 7 3.51 16.91 15.75
N ILE A 8 3.95 17.51 14.64
CA ILE A 8 3.33 17.34 13.33
C ILE A 8 3.53 15.90 12.82
N ASP A 9 4.72 15.32 12.97
CA ASP A 9 4.95 13.94 12.57
C ASP A 9 4.07 12.96 13.39
N ALA A 10 3.90 13.19 14.69
CA ALA A 10 3.02 12.40 15.55
C ALA A 10 1.53 12.58 15.21
N GLU A 11 1.09 13.80 14.89
CA GLU A 11 -0.27 14.11 14.42
C GLU A 11 -0.57 13.40 13.09
N ILE A 12 0.39 13.40 12.17
CA ILE A 12 0.29 12.69 10.90
C ILE A 12 0.23 11.17 11.14
N ASP A 13 1.15 10.63 11.94
CA ASP A 13 1.15 9.19 12.25
C ASP A 13 -0.16 8.75 12.91
N ALA A 14 -0.71 9.56 13.83
CA ALA A 14 -1.99 9.29 14.46
C ALA A 14 -3.16 9.34 13.45
N ALA A 15 -3.18 10.31 12.52
CA ALA A 15 -4.21 10.40 11.48
C ALA A 15 -4.21 9.19 10.53
N PHE A 16 -3.03 8.76 10.08
CA PHE A 16 -2.88 7.58 9.23
C PHE A 16 -3.16 6.27 10.00
N ALA A 17 -2.78 6.20 11.29
CA ALA A 17 -3.11 5.07 12.15
C ALA A 17 -4.60 4.97 12.47
N ALA A 18 -5.31 6.10 12.58
CA ALA A 18 -6.75 6.13 12.79
C ALA A 18 -7.56 6.00 11.48
N GLY A 19 -6.91 6.14 10.32
CA GLY A 19 -7.57 6.16 9.01
C GLY A 19 -8.51 7.36 8.81
N ALA A 20 -8.35 8.40 9.61
CA ALA A 20 -9.24 9.55 9.62
C ALA A 20 -8.42 10.84 9.62
N MET A 21 -8.78 11.76 8.73
CA MET A 21 -8.18 13.09 8.72
C MET A 21 -8.71 13.91 9.92
N PRO A 22 -7.82 14.54 10.71
CA PRO A 22 -8.23 15.41 11.79
C PRO A 22 -9.02 16.64 11.28
N PRO A 23 -10.06 17.09 12.00
CA PRO A 23 -10.93 18.17 11.54
C PRO A 23 -10.17 19.50 11.34
N GLU A 24 -9.10 19.72 12.09
CA GLU A 24 -8.21 20.89 12.00
C GLU A 24 -7.36 20.92 10.72
N TRP A 25 -7.17 19.80 10.02
CA TRP A 25 -6.40 19.78 8.75
C TRP A 25 -7.18 20.39 7.60
N ARG A 26 -8.50 20.21 7.58
CA ARG A 26 -9.36 20.71 6.51
C ARG A 26 -9.19 22.22 6.27
N PRO A 27 -9.31 23.11 7.27
CA PRO A 27 -9.08 24.54 7.07
C PRO A 27 -7.63 24.86 6.67
N ARG A 28 -6.64 24.10 7.15
CA ARG A 28 -5.21 24.29 6.80
C ARG A 28 -4.95 23.93 5.33
N LEU A 29 -5.56 22.85 4.84
CA LEU A 29 -5.48 22.44 3.44
C LEU A 29 -6.21 23.42 2.52
N LEU A 30 -7.37 23.94 2.92
CA LEU A 30 -8.05 24.99 2.16
C LEU A 30 -7.21 26.29 2.12
N ALA A 31 -6.55 26.65 3.22
CA ALA A 31 -5.66 27.80 3.30
C ALA A 31 -4.40 27.66 2.45
N SER A 32 -3.98 26.42 2.12
CA SER A 32 -2.87 26.17 1.19
C SER A 32 -3.23 26.33 -0.28
N GLY A 33 -4.50 26.66 -0.58
CA GLY A 33 -5.02 26.80 -1.94
C GLY A 33 -5.60 25.50 -2.52
N MET A 34 -5.70 24.44 -1.72
CA MET A 34 -6.35 23.18 -2.10
C MET A 34 -7.87 23.40 -2.20
N ASN A 35 -8.52 22.85 -3.22
CA ASN A 35 -9.97 22.94 -3.33
C ASN A 35 -10.66 21.86 -2.46
N ASN A 36 -11.97 22.01 -2.22
CA ASN A 36 -12.73 21.06 -1.40
C ASN A 36 -12.66 19.61 -1.92
N ASN A 37 -12.58 19.41 -3.23
CA ASN A 37 -12.50 18.08 -3.84
C ASN A 37 -11.14 17.43 -3.53
N ASP A 38 -10.05 18.17 -3.67
CA ASP A 38 -8.69 17.71 -3.40
C ASP A 38 -8.48 17.39 -1.91
N VAL A 39 -9.10 18.17 -1.01
CA VAL A 39 -9.12 17.88 0.43
C VAL A 39 -9.89 16.58 0.71
N ASN A 40 -11.04 16.40 0.07
CA ASN A 40 -11.82 15.17 0.22
C ASN A 40 -11.05 13.95 -0.32
N VAL A 41 -10.39 14.07 -1.47
CA VAL A 41 -9.51 13.03 -2.03
C VAL A 41 -8.38 12.68 -1.06
N THR A 42 -7.81 13.67 -0.38
CA THR A 42 -6.77 13.46 0.63
C THR A 42 -7.32 12.70 1.83
N ALA A 43 -8.51 13.07 2.33
CA ALA A 43 -9.17 12.37 3.43
C ALA A 43 -9.54 10.92 3.08
N THR A 44 -10.11 10.70 1.88
CA THR A 44 -10.41 9.36 1.38
C THR A 44 -9.14 8.51 1.25
N ALA A 45 -8.05 9.10 0.77
CA ALA A 45 -6.83 8.35 0.58
C ALA A 45 -6.11 8.00 1.90
N ILE A 46 -6.30 8.78 2.97
CA ILE A 46 -5.89 8.40 4.34
C ILE A 46 -6.68 7.17 4.82
N ALA A 47 -8.00 7.17 4.61
CA ALA A 47 -8.86 6.04 4.95
C ALA A 47 -8.52 4.78 4.15
N ASP A 48 -8.26 4.91 2.85
CA ASP A 48 -7.81 3.81 1.99
C ASP A 48 -6.47 3.23 2.47
N THR A 49 -5.52 4.10 2.83
CA THR A 49 -4.21 3.68 3.34
C THR A 49 -4.34 2.88 4.63
N HIS A 50 -5.20 3.31 5.56
CA HIS A 50 -5.49 2.58 6.79
C HIS A 50 -6.13 1.21 6.51
N ARG A 51 -7.10 1.15 5.60
CA ARG A 51 -7.73 -0.10 5.16
C ARG A 51 -6.69 -1.08 4.60
N ILE A 52 -5.81 -0.62 3.71
CA ILE A 52 -4.77 -1.46 3.10
C ILE A 52 -3.78 -1.97 4.16
N LEU A 53 -3.36 -1.12 5.10
CA LEU A 53 -2.50 -1.52 6.22
C LEU A 53 -3.18 -2.57 7.12
N GLN A 54 -4.48 -2.43 7.38
CA GLN A 54 -5.25 -3.37 8.17
C GLN A 54 -5.46 -4.71 7.45
N ASP A 55 -5.79 -4.68 6.16
CA ASP A 55 -5.91 -5.87 5.31
C ASP A 55 -4.57 -6.61 5.18
N THR A 56 -3.46 -5.88 5.09
CA THR A 56 -2.10 -6.45 5.05
C THR A 56 -1.69 -7.09 6.37
N TRP A 57 -2.07 -6.49 7.51
CA TRP A 57 -1.80 -7.04 8.85
C TRP A 57 -2.61 -8.32 9.11
N TRP A 58 -3.87 -8.37 8.69
CA TRP A 58 -4.71 -9.57 8.83
C TRP A 58 -4.31 -10.69 7.86
N SER A 59 -3.60 -10.36 6.78
CA SER A 59 -3.14 -11.34 5.79
C SER A 59 -1.77 -11.95 6.11
N ASN A 60 -1.57 -12.42 7.35
CA ASN A 60 -0.51 -13.40 7.63
C ASN A 60 -0.71 -14.70 6.82
N GLU A 61 -1.91 -14.91 6.27
CA GLU A 61 -2.21 -15.95 5.28
C GLU A 61 -1.58 -15.67 3.91
N ASN A 62 -1.37 -14.41 3.50
CA ASN A 62 -0.73 -14.08 2.23
C ASN A 62 0.71 -14.59 2.17
N VAL A 63 1.46 -14.46 3.26
CA VAL A 63 2.89 -14.83 3.29
C VAL A 63 3.05 -16.34 3.16
N VAL A 64 2.15 -17.11 3.78
CA VAL A 64 2.10 -18.57 3.65
C VAL A 64 1.63 -18.97 2.25
N PHE A 65 0.63 -18.28 1.69
CA PHE A 65 0.12 -18.53 0.34
C PHE A 65 1.16 -18.17 -0.74
N GLU A 66 1.92 -17.10 -0.56
CA GLU A 66 2.99 -16.66 -1.45
C GLU A 66 4.17 -17.64 -1.39
N ALA A 67 4.59 -18.05 -0.19
CA ALA A 67 5.64 -19.06 -0.01
C ALA A 67 5.22 -20.43 -0.60
N ALA A 68 3.99 -20.88 -0.33
CA ALA A 68 3.45 -22.11 -0.89
C ALA A 68 3.25 -22.02 -2.42
N GLY A 69 2.85 -20.85 -2.94
CA GLY A 69 2.71 -20.58 -4.36
C GLY A 69 4.05 -20.62 -5.09
N VAL A 70 5.09 -19.99 -4.55
CA VAL A 70 6.45 -20.01 -5.12
C VAL A 70 7.04 -21.43 -5.09
N LEU A 71 6.92 -22.15 -3.96
CA LEU A 71 7.39 -23.53 -3.85
C LEU A 71 6.61 -24.49 -4.76
N GLY A 72 5.29 -24.33 -4.84
CA GLY A 72 4.42 -25.10 -5.73
C GLY A 72 4.75 -24.85 -7.21
N THR A 73 5.04 -23.60 -7.56
CA THR A 73 5.47 -23.22 -8.91
C THR A 73 6.81 -23.87 -9.27
N LEU A 74 7.80 -23.77 -8.38
CA LEU A 74 9.10 -24.45 -8.54
C LEU A 74 8.93 -25.96 -8.73
N PHE A 75 8.05 -26.59 -7.95
CA PHE A 75 7.76 -28.02 -8.05
C PHE A 75 7.12 -28.39 -9.40
N ILE A 76 6.19 -27.57 -9.90
CA ILE A 76 5.56 -27.76 -11.21
C ILE A 76 6.58 -27.60 -12.35
N PHE A 77 7.46 -26.61 -12.29
CA PHE A 77 8.54 -26.43 -13.26
C PHE A 77 9.55 -27.59 -13.23
N ALA A 78 9.96 -28.04 -12.04
CA ALA A 78 10.83 -29.20 -11.89
C ALA A 78 10.19 -30.47 -12.47
N SER A 79 8.88 -30.65 -12.25
CA SER A 79 8.10 -31.75 -12.81
C SER A 79 8.05 -31.67 -14.35
N ALA A 80 7.87 -30.48 -14.94
CA ALA A 80 7.88 -30.30 -16.38
C ALA A 80 9.23 -30.71 -17.01
N ILE A 81 10.35 -30.43 -16.34
CA ILE A 81 11.69 -30.83 -16.79
C ILE A 81 11.85 -32.36 -16.76
N ILE A 82 11.39 -33.00 -15.69
CA ILE A 82 11.44 -34.47 -15.53
C ILE A 82 10.55 -35.17 -16.56
N PHE A 83 9.35 -34.62 -16.82
CA PHE A 83 8.37 -35.18 -17.75
C PHE A 83 8.42 -34.57 -19.15
N ARG A 84 9.57 -34.04 -19.61
CA ARG A 84 9.67 -33.35 -20.92
C ARG A 84 9.26 -34.21 -22.12
N LYS A 85 9.25 -35.54 -21.96
CA LYS A 85 9.01 -36.51 -23.04
C LYS A 85 7.51 -36.59 -23.42
N THR A 86 6.63 -36.13 -22.54
CA THR A 86 5.18 -36.11 -22.75
C THR A 86 4.72 -34.68 -23.06
N THR A 87 4.77 -34.31 -24.34
CA THR A 87 4.54 -32.94 -24.84
C THR A 87 3.28 -32.27 -24.29
N GLY A 88 2.17 -33.02 -24.15
CA GLY A 88 0.91 -32.49 -23.59
C GLY A 88 0.97 -32.20 -22.09
N LEU A 89 1.68 -33.02 -21.31
CA LEU A 89 1.83 -32.87 -19.86
C LEU A 89 2.86 -31.79 -19.51
N THR A 90 3.91 -31.64 -20.32
CA THR A 90 4.90 -30.57 -20.16
C THR A 90 4.27 -29.20 -20.37
N LEU A 91 3.41 -29.05 -21.39
CA LEU A 91 2.72 -27.80 -21.70
C LEU A 91 1.73 -27.39 -20.59
N THR A 92 0.91 -28.33 -20.09
CA THR A 92 -0.05 -28.04 -19.02
C THR A 92 0.63 -27.65 -17.72
N LEU A 93 1.72 -28.33 -17.34
CA LEU A 93 2.52 -27.94 -16.17
C LEU A 93 3.13 -26.54 -16.35
N PHE A 94 3.63 -26.20 -17.54
CA PHE A 94 4.18 -24.86 -17.80
C PHE A 94 3.13 -23.75 -17.62
N ILE A 95 1.93 -23.94 -18.17
CA ILE A 95 0.82 -22.99 -18.04
C ILE A 95 0.38 -22.88 -16.58
N TRP A 96 0.28 -24.01 -15.87
CA TRP A 96 -0.15 -24.03 -14.47
C TRP A 96 0.88 -23.43 -13.52
N GLY A 97 2.18 -23.52 -13.84
CA GLY A 97 3.25 -22.86 -13.08
C GLY A 97 3.32 -21.35 -13.35
N LEU A 98 3.00 -20.90 -14.56
CA LEU A 98 3.01 -19.47 -14.90
C LEU A 98 1.90 -18.66 -14.23
N LEU A 99 0.72 -19.27 -14.06
CA LEU A 99 -0.45 -18.60 -13.49
C LEU A 99 -0.22 -18.04 -12.05
N PRO A 100 0.25 -18.81 -11.07
CA PRO A 100 0.55 -18.31 -9.73
C PRO A 100 1.70 -17.30 -9.72
N LEU A 101 2.70 -17.46 -10.59
CA LEU A 101 3.79 -16.48 -10.75
C LEU A 101 3.27 -15.11 -11.22
N ALA A 102 2.40 -15.10 -12.23
CA ALA A 102 1.79 -13.87 -12.72
C ALA A 102 0.88 -13.22 -11.66
N ALA A 103 0.11 -14.03 -10.93
CA ALA A 103 -0.73 -13.54 -9.83
C ALA A 103 0.10 -12.91 -8.70
N ALA A 104 1.16 -13.58 -8.25
CA ALA A 104 2.07 -13.05 -7.23
C ALA A 104 2.74 -11.74 -7.69
N PHE A 105 3.20 -11.69 -8.94
CA PHE A 105 3.79 -10.47 -9.51
C PHE A 105 2.80 -9.29 -9.53
N LEU A 106 1.55 -9.52 -9.94
CA LEU A 106 0.51 -8.49 -9.93
C LEU A 106 0.21 -7.98 -8.51
N LEU A 107 0.16 -8.87 -7.52
CA LEU A 107 -0.05 -8.50 -6.13
C LEU A 107 1.10 -7.63 -5.60
N VAL A 108 2.35 -7.99 -5.88
CA VAL A 108 3.53 -7.20 -5.50
C VAL A 108 3.52 -5.81 -6.15
N VAL A 109 3.14 -5.72 -7.43
CA VAL A 109 3.05 -4.44 -8.14
C VAL A 109 1.92 -3.57 -7.59
N LEU A 110 0.76 -4.15 -7.30
CA LEU A 110 -0.38 -3.44 -6.71
C LEU A 110 -0.02 -2.91 -5.31
N ASP A 111 0.54 -3.76 -4.45
CA ASP A 111 0.99 -3.38 -3.10
C ASP A 111 2.08 -2.29 -3.16
N GLY A 112 3.03 -2.40 -4.11
CA GLY A 112 4.03 -1.36 -4.34
C GLY A 112 3.44 -0.02 -4.79
N CYS A 113 2.46 -0.04 -5.69
CA CYS A 113 1.78 1.16 -6.18
C CYS A 113 0.95 1.84 -5.07
N GLU A 114 0.23 1.05 -4.28
CA GLU A 114 -0.56 1.52 -3.15
C GLU A 114 0.34 2.13 -2.06
N ARG A 115 1.44 1.47 -1.71
CA ARG A 115 2.46 2.02 -0.78
C ARG A 115 3.09 3.30 -1.31
N GLY A 116 3.34 3.38 -2.62
CA GLY A 116 3.86 4.58 -3.27
C GLY A 116 2.90 5.76 -3.15
N ARG A 117 1.61 5.52 -3.39
CA ARG A 117 0.56 6.53 -3.24
C ARG A 117 0.43 7.01 -1.80
N ALA A 118 0.44 6.11 -0.82
CA ALA A 118 0.40 6.43 0.61
C ALA A 118 1.57 7.33 1.04
N ARG A 119 2.80 7.04 0.57
CA ARG A 119 3.97 7.90 0.83
C ARG A 119 3.81 9.31 0.27
N LEU A 120 3.29 9.42 -0.96
CA LEU A 120 3.09 10.72 -1.62
C LEU A 120 2.06 11.58 -0.85
N ILE A 121 0.96 10.98 -0.39
CA ILE A 121 -0.06 11.68 0.40
C ILE A 121 0.51 12.11 1.75
N ARG A 122 1.30 11.26 2.40
CA ARG A 122 1.97 11.59 3.66
C ARG A 122 2.95 12.76 3.50
N ASP A 123 3.70 12.79 2.41
CA ASP A 123 4.63 13.89 2.11
C ASP A 123 3.91 15.20 1.77
N VAL A 124 2.79 15.14 1.05
CA VAL A 124 1.96 16.32 0.78
C VAL A 124 1.35 16.87 2.07
N ALA A 125 0.78 15.99 2.91
CA ALA A 125 0.25 16.38 4.22
C ALA A 125 1.34 17.02 5.09
N ARG A 126 2.53 16.42 5.15
CA ARG A 126 3.70 16.97 5.87
C ARG A 126 4.04 18.37 5.38
N LYS A 127 4.21 18.57 4.07
CA LYS A 127 4.55 19.89 3.50
C LYS A 127 3.49 20.94 3.77
N VAL A 128 2.21 20.59 3.74
CA VAL A 128 1.15 21.54 4.05
C VAL A 128 1.14 21.88 5.54
N LEU A 129 1.22 20.90 6.43
CA LEU A 129 1.15 21.13 7.87
C LEU A 129 2.38 21.86 8.43
N GLU A 130 3.56 21.63 7.84
CA GLU A 130 4.78 22.38 8.17
C GLU A 130 4.69 23.87 7.77
N ASN A 131 4.04 24.17 6.64
CA ASN A 131 3.90 25.55 6.14
C ASN A 131 2.68 26.28 6.72
N PHE A 132 1.70 25.54 7.25
CA PHE A 132 0.49 26.08 7.86
C PHE A 132 0.33 25.56 9.30
N PRO A 133 1.22 25.98 10.23
CA PRO A 133 1.11 25.61 11.63
C PRO A 133 -0.19 26.15 12.24
N LEU A 134 -0.80 25.38 13.14
CA LEU A 134 -1.95 25.83 13.93
C LEU A 134 -1.53 27.07 14.72
N PRO A 135 -2.43 28.03 14.95
CA PRO A 135 -2.20 29.01 15.99
C PRO A 135 -1.99 28.26 17.32
N PRO A 136 -1.02 28.70 18.15
CA PRO A 136 -0.80 28.08 19.45
C PRO A 136 -2.09 28.18 20.27
N VAL A 137 -2.52 27.04 20.81
CA VAL A 137 -3.59 26.97 21.82
C VAL A 137 -3.00 27.39 23.17
#